data_AF-A0A2E0TC94-F1
#
_entry.id   AF-A0A2E0TC94-F1
#
_cell.length_a   1.000
_cell.length_b   1.000
_cell.length_c   1.000
_cell.angle_alpha   90.00
_cell.angle_beta   90.00
_cell.angle_gamma   90.00
#
_symmetry.space_group_name_H-M   'P 1'
#
loop_
_entity.id
_entity.type
_entity.pdbx_description
1 polymer ?
#
loop_
_entity_poly.entity_id
_entity_poly.type
_entity_poly.pdbx_seq_one_letter_code
_entity_poly.pdbx_strand_id
1 'polypeptide(L)'
;MVDAGADAGTDAGPPDSGPPPMSTLFGPCVADSQCPGEGAFCRTPDEGWPEGSCTLPCVDRTPCDDGVVFNLCLEDPDDASRNICQQKCLNAQDCGRENYVCVGRTDTRDGICIGYCSDDADCGEGAECNVWSAQCVAAGTAPTAGAETGGACASDADCLSGTCLSPGDGWTGGYCLGACILPVGYNSNTFFSGDALPTEQCPGGDVCYPNDSLARDNAGVCLDACTTDADCRVGEGYYCRRSVELTSGDTKTFTNGVCWPSE
;
A
#
# COMPACT_ATOMS: atom_id res chain seq x y z
N MET A 1 57.04 10.17 39.17
CA MET A 1 55.69 10.05 39.75
C MET A 1 54.79 10.90 38.90
N VAL A 2 54.07 10.26 37.98
CA VAL A 2 53.12 10.91 37.08
C VAL A 2 51.79 10.28 37.43
N ASP A 3 50.90 11.09 38.00
CA ASP A 3 49.61 10.68 38.52
C ASP A 3 48.62 10.59 37.35
N ALA A 4 48.16 9.39 37.04
CA ALA A 4 47.22 9.11 35.96
C ALA A 4 45.81 9.03 36.57
N GLY A 5 45.15 10.19 36.67
CA GLY A 5 43.73 10.27 37.01
C GLY A 5 42.88 9.78 35.84
N ALA A 6 42.25 8.61 36.00
CA ALA A 6 41.26 8.09 35.08
C ALA A 6 39.89 8.74 35.38
N ASP A 7 39.41 9.57 34.46
CA ASP A 7 38.02 10.04 34.45
C ASP A 7 37.12 8.89 34.01
N ALA A 8 36.39 8.31 34.97
CA ALA A 8 35.30 7.38 34.73
C ALA A 8 34.07 8.18 34.27
N GLY A 9 33.97 8.42 32.96
CA GLY A 9 32.78 8.98 32.34
C GLY A 9 31.59 8.08 32.62
N THR A 10 30.66 8.57 33.44
CA THR A 10 29.41 7.90 33.76
C THR A 10 28.51 8.06 32.53
N ASP A 11 28.36 6.98 31.76
CA ASP A 11 27.38 6.86 30.69
C ASP A 11 25.97 6.91 31.30
N ALA A 12 25.49 8.14 31.54
CA ALA A 12 24.09 8.40 31.81
C ALA A 12 23.36 8.14 30.49
N GLY A 13 22.90 6.90 30.32
CA GLY A 13 22.09 6.51 29.18
C GLY A 13 20.96 7.49 28.90
N PRO A 14 20.36 7.44 27.71
CA PRO A 14 19.32 8.38 27.30
C PRO A 14 18.22 8.44 28.37
N PRO A 15 17.71 9.64 28.69
CA PRO A 15 16.66 9.79 29.68
C PRO A 15 15.48 8.90 29.31
N ASP A 16 15.02 8.09 30.26
CA ASP A 16 13.78 7.32 30.14
C ASP A 16 12.66 8.31 29.81
N SER A 17 12.17 8.25 28.57
CA SER A 17 11.14 9.15 28.05
C SER A 17 9.77 8.89 28.67
N GLY A 18 9.68 7.95 29.60
CA GLY A 18 8.43 7.48 30.18
C GLY A 18 7.65 6.62 29.20
N PRO A 19 6.55 6.00 29.67
CA PRO A 19 5.67 5.23 28.81
C PRO A 19 5.13 6.10 27.66
N PRO A 20 5.06 5.57 26.44
CA PRO A 20 4.47 6.31 25.33
C PRO A 20 2.98 6.63 25.62
N PRO A 21 2.45 7.73 25.05
CA PRO A 21 1.06 8.11 25.28
C PRO A 21 0.08 7.05 24.75
N MET A 22 -1.09 6.98 25.38
CA MET A 22 -2.22 6.17 24.91
C MET A 22 -2.69 6.67 23.54
N SER A 23 -3.02 5.74 22.65
CA SER A 23 -3.56 6.02 21.32
C SER A 23 -5.09 5.95 21.30
N THR A 24 -5.68 6.20 20.14
CA THR A 24 -7.09 5.92 19.84
C THR A 24 -7.23 4.60 19.09
N LEU A 25 -8.45 4.09 18.96
CA LEU A 25 -8.71 3.01 18.01
C LEU A 25 -8.27 3.45 16.60
N PHE A 26 -7.57 2.58 15.87
CA PHE A 26 -6.90 2.83 14.57
C PHE A 26 -5.78 3.88 14.56
N GLY A 27 -5.47 4.45 15.73
CA GLY A 27 -4.34 5.36 15.90
C GLY A 27 -2.99 4.62 15.90
N PRO A 28 -1.88 5.37 15.79
CA PRO A 28 -0.53 4.80 15.80
C PRO A 28 -0.18 4.15 17.14
N CYS A 29 0.69 3.16 17.11
CA CYS A 29 1.16 2.46 18.32
C CYS A 29 2.48 1.72 18.04
N VAL A 30 3.22 1.46 19.10
CA VAL A 30 4.41 0.59 19.10
C VAL A 30 4.29 -0.55 20.10
N ALA A 31 3.23 -0.56 20.91
CA ALA A 31 2.94 -1.61 21.88
C ALA A 31 1.44 -1.69 22.20
N ASP A 32 0.95 -2.89 22.52
CA ASP A 32 -0.45 -3.16 22.86
C ASP A 32 -0.97 -2.29 24.01
N SER A 33 -0.11 -1.95 24.97
CA SER A 33 -0.48 -1.14 26.13
C SER A 33 -0.94 0.27 25.78
N GLN A 34 -0.67 0.75 24.56
CA GLN A 34 -1.15 2.04 24.06
C GLN A 34 -2.57 1.96 23.50
N CYS A 35 -3.07 0.76 23.18
CA CYS A 35 -4.32 0.60 22.46
C CYS A 35 -5.52 0.59 23.42
N PRO A 36 -6.58 1.36 23.11
CA PRO A 36 -7.74 1.44 23.97
C PRO A 36 -8.65 0.22 23.78
N GLY A 37 -9.11 -0.36 24.89
CA GLY A 37 -10.08 -1.45 24.89
C GLY A 37 -9.53 -2.73 25.54
N GLU A 38 -10.44 -3.59 26.00
CA GLU A 38 -10.06 -4.90 26.55
C GLU A 38 -9.60 -5.83 25.41
N GLY A 39 -8.38 -6.36 25.52
CA GLY A 39 -7.78 -7.21 24.49
C GLY A 39 -7.36 -6.46 23.23
N ALA A 40 -7.36 -5.12 23.25
CA ALA A 40 -6.80 -4.32 22.17
C ALA A 40 -5.29 -4.58 22.02
N PHE A 41 -4.82 -4.54 20.79
CA PHE A 41 -3.42 -4.81 20.46
C PHE A 41 -2.96 -3.90 19.32
N CYS A 42 -1.64 -3.77 19.23
CA CYS A 42 -0.99 -2.99 18.21
C CYS A 42 -0.63 -3.89 17.03
N ARG A 43 -1.16 -3.59 15.85
CA ARG A 43 -0.61 -4.15 14.60
C ARG A 43 0.66 -3.41 14.27
N THR A 44 1.73 -4.12 13.94
CA THR A 44 3.07 -3.54 13.86
C THR A 44 3.52 -3.26 12.41
N PRO A 45 4.56 -2.44 12.22
CA PRO A 45 5.17 -2.20 10.92
C PRO A 45 5.51 -3.45 10.11
N ASP A 46 6.05 -4.48 10.75
CA ASP A 46 6.44 -5.73 10.10
C ASP A 46 5.24 -6.59 9.66
N GLU A 47 4.03 -6.26 10.13
CA GLU A 47 2.75 -6.82 9.69
C GLU A 47 2.06 -5.96 8.59
N GLY A 48 2.77 -4.96 8.04
CA GLY A 48 2.21 -4.07 7.01
C GLY A 48 1.49 -2.84 7.54
N TRP A 49 1.73 -2.43 8.80
CA TRP A 49 1.08 -1.27 9.42
C TRP A 49 2.11 -0.18 9.74
N PRO A 50 2.37 0.77 8.80
CA PRO A 50 3.22 1.94 9.02
C PRO A 50 2.94 2.62 10.38
N GLU A 51 3.97 2.81 11.19
CA GLU A 51 3.87 3.41 12.54
C GLU A 51 2.91 2.68 13.52
N GLY A 52 2.53 1.45 13.17
CA GLY A 52 1.56 0.61 13.84
C GLY A 52 0.11 1.11 13.76
N SER A 53 -0.84 0.25 14.12
CA SER A 53 -2.26 0.60 14.19
C SER A 53 -2.98 -0.17 15.29
N CYS A 54 -3.59 0.57 16.22
CA CYS A 54 -4.39 -0.04 17.26
C CYS A 54 -5.66 -0.67 16.70
N THR A 55 -5.90 -1.92 17.05
CA THR A 55 -7.16 -2.61 16.80
C THR A 55 -7.57 -3.42 18.02
N LEU A 56 -8.72 -4.10 17.95
CA LEU A 56 -9.14 -5.07 18.94
C LEU A 56 -9.91 -6.23 18.30
N PRO A 57 -9.93 -7.41 18.96
CA PRO A 57 -10.79 -8.51 18.57
C PRO A 57 -12.26 -8.13 18.63
N CYS A 58 -13.06 -8.74 17.78
CA CYS A 58 -14.49 -8.48 17.70
C CYS A 58 -15.28 -9.75 17.38
N VAL A 59 -16.53 -9.81 17.83
CA VAL A 59 -17.50 -10.85 17.44
C VAL A 59 -18.61 -10.26 16.58
N ASP A 60 -18.90 -8.98 16.82
CA ASP A 60 -19.72 -8.12 15.99
C ASP A 60 -19.07 -6.73 15.91
N ARG A 61 -19.69 -5.80 15.19
CA ARG A 61 -19.14 -4.46 14.96
C ARG A 61 -19.19 -3.50 16.16
N THR A 62 -19.93 -3.82 17.21
CA THR A 62 -20.13 -2.94 18.38
C THR A 62 -18.81 -2.47 19.01
N PRO A 63 -17.81 -3.35 19.27
CA PRO A 63 -16.50 -2.92 19.78
C PRO A 63 -15.70 -2.01 18.82
N CYS A 64 -16.03 -2.00 17.53
CA CYS A 64 -15.30 -1.23 16.52
C CYS A 64 -15.84 0.19 16.35
N ASP A 65 -17.01 0.48 16.90
CA ASP A 65 -17.67 1.78 16.76
C ASP A 65 -17.05 2.81 17.71
N ASP A 66 -16.54 3.91 17.15
CA ASP A 66 -16.01 5.05 17.90
C ASP A 66 -17.10 6.09 18.23
N GLY A 67 -18.35 5.82 17.83
CA GLY A 67 -19.51 6.70 17.99
C GLY A 67 -19.66 7.73 16.88
N VAL A 68 -18.77 7.74 15.89
CA VAL A 68 -18.77 8.66 14.74
C VAL A 68 -18.88 7.90 13.43
N VAL A 69 -18.10 6.83 13.27
CA VAL A 69 -18.04 6.00 12.05
C VAL A 69 -18.32 4.55 12.38
N PHE A 70 -19.20 3.92 11.59
CA PHE A 70 -19.47 2.49 11.69
C PHE A 70 -18.34 1.67 11.05
N ASN A 71 -17.31 1.35 11.86
CA ASN A 71 -16.21 0.48 11.45
C ASN A 71 -16.64 -0.99 11.36
N LEU A 72 -15.74 -1.81 10.83
CA LEU A 72 -16.05 -3.18 10.40
C LEU A 72 -15.42 -4.19 11.38
N CYS A 73 -16.13 -5.30 11.61
CA CYS A 73 -15.57 -6.46 12.29
C CYS A 73 -15.34 -7.54 11.24
N LEU A 74 -14.08 -7.80 10.89
CA LEU A 74 -13.68 -8.65 9.77
C LEU A 74 -12.69 -9.70 10.20
N GLU A 75 -12.65 -10.80 9.47
CA GLU A 75 -11.63 -11.83 9.63
C GLU A 75 -10.24 -11.20 9.53
N ASP A 76 -9.35 -11.57 10.44
CA ASP A 76 -7.98 -11.12 10.43
C ASP A 76 -7.24 -11.81 9.26
N PRO A 77 -6.65 -11.05 8.31
CA PRO A 77 -5.90 -11.66 7.21
C PRO A 77 -4.74 -12.54 7.68
N ASP A 78 -4.20 -12.29 8.87
CA ASP A 78 -3.05 -13.01 9.42
C ASP A 78 -3.48 -14.23 10.26
N ASP A 79 -4.73 -14.25 10.74
CA ASP A 79 -5.29 -15.34 11.55
C ASP A 79 -6.81 -15.46 11.34
N ALA A 80 -7.20 -16.32 10.39
CA ALA A 80 -8.60 -16.59 10.07
C ALA A 80 -9.43 -17.17 11.25
N SER A 81 -8.81 -17.50 12.39
CA SER A 81 -9.53 -17.94 13.59
C SER A 81 -10.14 -16.79 14.40
N ARG A 82 -9.76 -15.53 14.13
CA ARG A 82 -10.28 -14.35 14.82
C ARG A 82 -10.80 -13.30 13.86
N ASN A 83 -11.75 -12.50 14.34
CA ASN A 83 -12.11 -11.24 13.70
C ASN A 83 -11.55 -10.06 14.48
N ILE A 84 -11.17 -9.02 13.77
CA ILE A 84 -10.61 -7.77 14.30
C ILE A 84 -11.34 -6.56 13.74
N CYS A 85 -11.27 -5.46 14.47
CA CYS A 85 -11.80 -4.20 14.00
C CYS A 85 -10.95 -3.65 12.84
N GLN A 86 -11.62 -3.19 11.78
CA GLN A 86 -10.99 -2.57 10.61
C GLN A 86 -11.65 -1.21 10.36
N GLN A 87 -10.83 -0.18 10.17
CA GLN A 87 -11.31 1.17 9.90
C GLN A 87 -11.99 1.20 8.54
N LYS A 88 -13.25 1.62 8.53
CA LYS A 88 -14.02 1.79 7.29
C LYS A 88 -13.59 3.07 6.58
N CYS A 89 -13.53 3.03 5.25
CA CYS A 89 -13.34 4.21 4.41
C CYS A 89 -14.27 4.20 3.19
N LEU A 90 -14.55 5.37 2.65
CA LEU A 90 -15.15 5.58 1.32
C LEU A 90 -14.12 6.12 0.33
N ASN A 91 -13.09 6.80 0.84
CA ASN A 91 -11.94 7.30 0.11
C ASN A 91 -10.74 7.43 1.06
N ALA A 92 -9.55 7.70 0.53
CA ALA A 92 -8.33 7.76 1.32
C ALA A 92 -8.33 8.83 2.43
N GLN A 93 -9.09 9.92 2.29
CA GLN A 93 -9.18 10.94 3.35
C GLN A 93 -9.83 10.39 4.62
N ASP A 94 -10.70 9.39 4.51
CA ASP A 94 -11.36 8.77 5.66
C ASP A 94 -10.39 7.96 6.52
N CYS A 95 -9.21 7.61 5.99
CA CYS A 95 -8.17 6.91 6.75
C CYS A 95 -7.42 7.84 7.70
N GLY A 96 -7.37 9.14 7.40
CA GLY A 96 -6.89 10.17 8.33
C GLY A 96 -5.41 10.07 8.73
N ARG A 97 -4.63 9.22 8.05
CA ARG A 97 -3.20 8.97 8.32
C ARG A 97 -2.43 9.00 7.00
N GLU A 98 -1.20 9.53 7.05
CA GLU A 98 -0.26 9.42 5.94
C GLU A 98 0.05 7.96 5.67
N ASN A 99 0.29 7.60 4.41
CA ASN A 99 0.56 6.22 4.00
C ASN A 99 -0.56 5.21 4.33
N TYR A 100 -1.79 5.66 4.53
CA TYR A 100 -2.96 4.78 4.59
C TYR A 100 -3.91 5.07 3.43
N VAL A 101 -4.18 4.04 2.63
CA VAL A 101 -5.07 4.14 1.46
C VAL A 101 -6.37 3.40 1.70
N CYS A 102 -7.43 3.89 1.05
CA CYS A 102 -8.71 3.20 1.06
C CYS A 102 -8.75 2.14 -0.03
N VAL A 103 -8.75 0.87 0.37
CA VAL A 103 -8.89 -0.28 -0.54
C VAL A 103 -10.35 -0.72 -0.56
N GLY A 104 -10.96 -0.68 -1.74
CA GLY A 104 -12.34 -1.10 -1.94
C GLY A 104 -12.52 -2.59 -1.69
N ARG A 105 -13.69 -2.99 -1.19
CA ARG A 105 -14.06 -4.39 -1.05
C ARG A 105 -15.03 -4.82 -2.14
N THR A 106 -14.91 -6.06 -2.59
CA THR A 106 -15.75 -6.60 -3.67
C THR A 106 -17.19 -6.87 -3.24
N ASP A 107 -17.44 -7.04 -1.94
CA ASP A 107 -18.74 -7.42 -1.38
C ASP A 107 -19.62 -6.24 -0.97
N THR A 108 -19.06 -5.03 -0.89
CA THR A 108 -19.77 -3.83 -0.42
C THR A 108 -19.33 -2.59 -1.20
N ARG A 109 -19.94 -1.43 -0.92
CA ARG A 109 -19.47 -0.13 -1.45
C ARG A 109 -18.42 0.53 -0.55
N ASP A 110 -18.05 -0.14 0.53
CA ASP A 110 -17.14 0.38 1.54
C ASP A 110 -15.75 -0.21 1.32
N GLY A 111 -14.73 0.54 1.71
CA GLY A 111 -13.35 0.09 1.75
C GLY A 111 -12.83 -0.08 3.19
N ILE A 112 -11.58 -0.52 3.28
CA ILE A 112 -10.81 -0.57 4.51
C ILE A 112 -9.50 0.22 4.35
N CYS A 113 -9.05 0.83 5.43
CA CYS A 113 -7.76 1.53 5.46
C CYS A 113 -6.61 0.54 5.61
N ILE A 114 -5.73 0.51 4.62
CA ILE A 114 -4.55 -0.36 4.58
C ILE A 114 -3.30 0.51 4.54
N GLY A 115 -2.27 0.09 5.28
CA GLY A 115 -0.96 0.71 5.30
C GLY A 115 -0.21 0.47 3.99
N TYR A 116 0.31 1.54 3.40
CA TYR A 116 1.17 1.53 2.22
C TYR A 116 2.57 2.07 2.58
N CYS A 117 3.54 1.87 1.70
CA CYS A 117 4.85 2.50 1.81
C CYS A 117 5.41 2.81 0.41
N SER A 118 6.27 3.82 0.34
CA SER A 118 7.03 4.19 -0.84
C SER A 118 8.53 3.99 -0.65
N ASP A 119 9.01 4.08 0.59
CA ASP A 119 10.37 3.73 1.00
C ASP A 119 10.42 3.21 2.45
N ASP A 120 11.59 2.76 2.89
CA ASP A 120 11.78 2.17 4.24
C ASP A 120 11.46 3.15 5.37
N ALA A 121 11.56 4.46 5.15
CA ALA A 121 11.28 5.46 6.17
C ALA A 121 9.78 5.53 6.50
N ASP A 122 8.92 5.10 5.58
CA ASP A 122 7.47 5.04 5.78
C ASP A 122 7.07 3.93 6.77
N CYS A 123 7.86 2.85 6.90
CA CYS A 123 7.46 1.69 7.68
C CYS A 123 7.70 1.85 9.19
N GLY A 124 8.78 2.54 9.57
CA GLY A 124 9.20 2.65 10.97
C GLY A 124 10.16 1.54 11.39
N GLU A 125 10.45 1.44 12.69
CA GLU A 125 11.50 0.56 13.21
C GLU A 125 11.17 -0.93 13.03
N GLY A 126 12.15 -1.73 12.58
CA GLY A 126 12.02 -3.18 12.45
C GLY A 126 11.38 -3.66 11.15
N ALA A 127 10.94 -2.74 10.29
CA ALA A 127 10.34 -3.03 9.00
C ALA A 127 11.08 -2.33 7.85
N GLU A 128 10.88 -2.83 6.64
CA GLU A 128 11.34 -2.23 5.39
C GLU A 128 10.19 -2.23 4.38
N CYS A 129 10.27 -1.39 3.35
CA CYS A 129 9.23 -1.30 2.35
C CYS A 129 9.46 -2.31 1.23
N ASN A 130 8.50 -3.22 1.01
CA ASN A 130 8.41 -3.87 -0.29
C ASN A 130 7.79 -2.89 -1.29
N VAL A 131 8.65 -2.13 -1.97
CA VAL A 131 8.25 -1.10 -2.95
C VAL A 131 7.41 -1.64 -4.12
N TRP A 132 7.40 -2.95 -4.35
CA TRP A 132 6.59 -3.58 -5.40
C TRP A 132 5.15 -3.83 -4.96
N SER A 133 4.93 -4.25 -3.72
CA SER A 133 3.58 -4.43 -3.16
C SER A 133 3.08 -3.18 -2.43
N ALA A 134 3.94 -2.17 -2.27
CA ALA A 134 3.75 -1.00 -1.42
C ALA A 134 3.39 -1.38 0.03
N GLN A 135 3.88 -2.51 0.55
CA GLN A 135 3.60 -2.94 1.92
C GLN A 135 4.86 -2.98 2.76
N CYS A 136 4.72 -2.59 4.02
CA CYS A 136 5.76 -2.81 5.01
C CYS A 136 5.85 -4.29 5.36
N VAL A 137 7.08 -4.79 5.42
CA VAL A 137 7.39 -6.16 5.79
C VAL A 137 8.50 -6.16 6.82
N ALA A 138 8.70 -7.26 7.53
CA ALA A 138 9.84 -7.39 8.44
C ALA A 138 11.16 -7.07 7.73
N ALA A 139 12.07 -6.36 8.41
CA ALA A 139 13.35 -5.97 7.82
C ALA A 139 14.16 -7.19 7.32
N GLY A 140 14.72 -7.08 6.11
CA GLY A 140 15.42 -8.15 5.41
C GLY A 140 14.53 -9.27 4.84
N THR A 141 13.21 -9.07 4.76
CA THR A 141 12.26 -10.06 4.22
C THR A 141 11.58 -9.64 2.92
N ALA A 142 11.82 -8.41 2.44
CA ALA A 142 11.34 -7.99 1.14
C ALA A 142 11.81 -8.99 0.06
N PRO A 143 10.91 -9.46 -0.82
CA PRO A 143 11.28 -10.38 -1.89
C PRO A 143 12.39 -9.80 -2.76
N THR A 144 13.46 -10.57 -2.98
CA THR A 144 14.57 -10.19 -3.88
C THR A 144 14.61 -11.04 -5.16
N ALA A 145 13.65 -11.93 -5.33
CA ALA A 145 13.55 -12.84 -6.47
C ALA A 145 12.10 -12.91 -6.93
N GLY A 146 11.92 -12.93 -8.24
CA GLY A 146 10.61 -12.81 -8.88
C GLY A 146 10.71 -11.83 -10.04
N ALA A 147 9.61 -11.71 -10.77
CA ALA A 147 9.46 -10.71 -11.81
C ALA A 147 8.97 -9.38 -11.20
N GLU A 148 9.49 -8.30 -11.77
CA GLU A 148 9.03 -6.93 -11.55
C GLU A 148 7.65 -6.71 -12.21
N THR A 149 7.05 -5.54 -12.02
CA THR A 149 5.82 -5.14 -12.71
C THR A 149 5.92 -5.41 -14.21
N GLY A 150 4.84 -5.91 -14.81
CA GLY A 150 4.79 -6.22 -16.24
C GLY A 150 5.44 -7.52 -16.66
N GLY A 151 6.23 -8.15 -15.79
CA GLY A 151 6.79 -9.46 -16.02
C GLY A 151 5.75 -10.57 -16.10
N ALA A 152 6.12 -11.68 -16.73
CA ALA A 152 5.30 -12.88 -16.84
C ALA A 152 5.21 -13.60 -15.48
N CYS A 153 4.07 -14.23 -15.20
CA CYS A 153 3.85 -14.98 -13.97
C CYS A 153 2.84 -16.12 -14.18
N ALA A 154 2.95 -17.17 -13.39
CA ALA A 154 1.95 -18.23 -13.30
C ALA A 154 1.20 -18.19 -11.97
N SER A 155 1.78 -17.55 -10.95
CA SER A 155 1.25 -17.40 -9.60
C SER A 155 1.81 -16.15 -8.93
N ASP A 156 1.17 -15.74 -7.83
CA ASP A 156 1.59 -14.61 -7.00
C ASP A 156 3.05 -14.71 -6.54
N ALA A 157 3.52 -15.93 -6.23
CA ALA A 157 4.89 -16.18 -5.79
C ALA A 157 5.96 -15.91 -6.86
N ASP A 158 5.55 -15.78 -8.13
CA ASP A 158 6.47 -15.41 -9.22
C ASP A 158 6.74 -13.90 -9.27
N CYS A 159 5.97 -13.08 -8.55
CA CYS A 159 6.04 -11.61 -8.59
C CYS A 159 6.66 -11.03 -7.32
N LEU A 160 7.50 -10.02 -7.45
CA LEU A 160 8.08 -9.30 -6.29
C LEU A 160 6.99 -8.63 -5.43
N SER A 161 5.88 -8.24 -6.05
CA SER A 161 4.70 -7.67 -5.38
C SER A 161 3.81 -8.72 -4.71
N GLY A 162 4.02 -10.01 -4.97
CA GLY A 162 3.09 -11.05 -4.56
C GLY A 162 1.72 -10.98 -5.25
N THR A 163 1.59 -10.29 -6.39
CA THR A 163 0.33 -10.18 -7.14
C THR A 163 0.52 -10.51 -8.61
N CYS A 164 -0.09 -11.61 -9.06
CA CYS A 164 -0.08 -12.06 -10.44
C CYS A 164 -1.49 -12.02 -11.04
N LEU A 165 -1.68 -11.29 -12.14
CA LEU A 165 -2.87 -11.45 -12.97
C LEU A 165 -2.72 -12.71 -13.82
N SER A 166 -3.67 -13.62 -13.69
CA SER A 166 -3.59 -14.93 -14.32
C SER A 166 -3.89 -14.85 -15.83
N PRO A 167 -3.33 -15.76 -16.64
CA PRO A 167 -3.73 -15.91 -18.04
C PRO A 167 -5.22 -16.15 -18.26
N GLY A 168 -5.93 -16.68 -17.25
CA GLY A 168 -7.37 -16.91 -17.33
C GLY A 168 -8.19 -15.62 -17.44
N ASP A 169 -7.62 -14.49 -17.03
CA ASP A 169 -8.28 -13.19 -16.94
C ASP A 169 -7.95 -12.28 -18.13
N GLY A 170 -7.43 -12.85 -19.23
CA GLY A 170 -7.05 -12.11 -20.44
C GLY A 170 -5.58 -11.64 -20.48
N TRP A 171 -4.80 -11.97 -19.45
CA TRP A 171 -3.39 -11.58 -19.32
C TRP A 171 -2.48 -12.71 -19.81
N THR A 172 -2.38 -12.91 -21.12
CA THR A 172 -1.57 -14.00 -21.71
C THR A 172 -0.16 -14.03 -21.11
N GLY A 173 0.30 -15.21 -20.65
CA GLY A 173 1.60 -15.36 -19.98
C GLY A 173 1.66 -14.81 -18.54
N GLY A 174 0.54 -14.30 -18.02
CA GLY A 174 0.41 -13.63 -16.73
C GLY A 174 1.05 -12.25 -16.72
N TYR A 175 0.74 -11.46 -15.69
CA TYR A 175 1.27 -10.12 -15.52
C TYR A 175 1.43 -9.77 -14.04
N CYS A 176 2.66 -9.55 -13.60
CA CYS A 176 2.93 -9.05 -12.25
C CYS A 176 2.46 -7.60 -12.11
N LEU A 177 1.60 -7.34 -11.13
CA LEU A 177 1.13 -5.99 -10.79
C LEU A 177 1.89 -5.46 -9.58
N GLY A 178 2.38 -4.22 -9.66
CA GLY A 178 2.75 -3.50 -8.45
C GLY A 178 1.57 -2.73 -7.84
N ALA A 179 1.75 -2.16 -6.66
CA ALA A 179 0.79 -1.26 -6.03
C ALA A 179 1.36 0.14 -5.86
N CYS A 180 0.50 1.15 -5.84
CA CYS A 180 0.92 2.55 -5.63
C CYS A 180 -0.17 3.38 -4.96
N ILE A 181 0.22 4.54 -4.44
CA ILE A 181 -0.70 5.58 -3.97
C ILE A 181 -0.97 6.54 -5.13
N LEU A 182 -2.24 6.73 -5.50
CA LEU A 182 -2.58 7.60 -6.64
C LEU A 182 -2.16 9.05 -6.38
N PRO A 183 -1.29 9.63 -7.23
CA PRO A 183 -0.86 11.01 -7.06
C PRO A 183 -1.98 11.99 -7.43
N VAL A 184 -1.73 13.27 -7.14
CA VAL A 184 -2.59 14.35 -7.60
C VAL A 184 -2.64 14.40 -9.14
N GLY A 185 -3.83 14.66 -9.70
CA GLY A 185 -4.02 14.93 -11.13
C GLY A 185 -5.06 14.04 -11.80
N TYR A 186 -5.35 12.86 -11.24
CA TYR A 186 -6.43 12.01 -11.73
C TYR A 186 -7.80 12.68 -11.56
N ASN A 187 -8.62 12.66 -12.60
CA ASN A 187 -9.98 13.21 -12.60
C ASN A 187 -10.81 12.70 -13.78
N SER A 188 -12.14 12.75 -13.66
CA SER A 188 -13.06 12.21 -14.68
C SER A 188 -13.10 12.98 -16.00
N ASN A 189 -12.66 14.24 -16.04
CA ASN A 189 -12.76 15.08 -17.23
C ASN A 189 -11.58 14.90 -18.18
N THR A 190 -10.36 14.76 -17.64
CA THR A 190 -9.13 14.67 -18.45
C THR A 190 -8.37 13.37 -18.24
N PHE A 191 -8.93 12.43 -17.49
CA PHE A 191 -8.28 11.23 -16.95
C PHE A 191 -7.11 11.56 -15.99
N PHE A 192 -6.09 12.25 -16.48
CA PHE A 192 -4.98 12.81 -15.71
C PHE A 192 -4.68 14.24 -16.18
N SER A 193 -4.20 15.14 -15.32
CA SER A 193 -3.98 16.55 -15.69
C SER A 193 -2.71 16.79 -16.52
N GLY A 194 -1.68 15.96 -16.37
CA GLY A 194 -0.41 16.09 -17.10
C GLY A 194 -0.45 15.58 -18.55
N ASP A 195 0.66 15.81 -19.26
CA ASP A 195 0.91 15.29 -20.61
C ASP A 195 1.50 13.86 -20.58
N ALA A 196 2.13 13.48 -19.46
CA ALA A 196 2.60 12.14 -19.15
C ALA A 196 1.76 11.56 -18.00
N LEU A 197 1.55 10.24 -17.99
CA LEU A 197 1.06 9.51 -16.83
C LEU A 197 2.16 9.45 -15.75
N PRO A 198 1.80 9.53 -14.47
CA PRO A 198 2.75 9.63 -13.35
C PRO A 198 3.47 8.31 -13.10
N THR A 199 4.75 8.41 -12.74
CA THR A 199 5.64 7.24 -12.51
C THR A 199 6.34 7.29 -11.15
N GLU A 200 6.13 8.34 -10.37
CA GLU A 200 6.91 8.64 -9.16
C GLU A 200 6.61 7.69 -8.00
N GLN A 201 5.48 6.99 -8.05
CA GLN A 201 5.00 6.10 -6.98
C GLN A 201 5.14 4.62 -7.34
N CYS A 202 5.79 4.31 -8.46
CA CYS A 202 6.04 2.94 -8.85
C CYS A 202 7.55 2.70 -9.07
N PRO A 203 8.08 1.56 -8.61
CA PRO A 203 9.45 1.16 -8.92
C PRO A 203 9.63 0.97 -10.44
N GLY A 204 10.88 0.92 -10.91
CA GLY A 204 11.19 0.71 -12.33
C GLY A 204 10.84 1.86 -13.29
N GLY A 205 10.13 2.90 -12.81
CA GLY A 205 9.57 3.94 -13.67
C GLY A 205 8.24 3.55 -14.31
N ASP A 206 7.57 2.54 -13.74
CA ASP A 206 6.22 2.12 -14.13
C ASP A 206 5.19 3.24 -13.88
N VAL A 207 4.02 3.11 -14.49
CA VAL A 207 2.92 4.07 -14.31
C VAL A 207 2.04 3.66 -13.15
N CYS A 208 1.79 4.58 -12.23
CA CYS A 208 0.78 4.41 -11.19
C CYS A 208 -0.62 4.67 -11.77
N TYR A 209 -1.35 3.61 -12.11
CA TYR A 209 -2.62 3.66 -12.84
C TYR A 209 -3.83 3.49 -11.90
N PRO A 210 -4.95 4.22 -12.12
CA PRO A 210 -6.14 4.10 -11.30
C PRO A 210 -6.77 2.71 -11.34
N ASN A 211 -7.15 2.20 -10.17
CA ASN A 211 -7.93 0.98 -10.02
C ASN A 211 -9.25 1.31 -9.31
N ASP A 212 -10.36 1.30 -10.04
CA ASP A 212 -11.73 1.64 -9.60
C ASP A 212 -12.02 3.08 -9.12
N SER A 213 -11.00 3.85 -8.73
CA SER A 213 -11.15 5.22 -8.25
C SER A 213 -10.13 6.16 -8.89
N LEU A 214 -10.56 7.39 -9.19
CA LEU A 214 -9.68 8.49 -9.63
C LEU A 214 -9.32 9.44 -8.48
N ALA A 215 -9.73 9.13 -7.25
CA ALA A 215 -9.46 9.97 -6.10
C ALA A 215 -7.96 9.92 -5.74
N ARG A 216 -7.40 11.09 -5.45
CA ARG A 216 -6.04 11.22 -4.90
C ARG A 216 -5.92 10.38 -3.62
N ASP A 217 -4.74 9.80 -3.42
CA ASP A 217 -4.34 9.01 -2.26
C ASP A 217 -5.09 7.66 -2.14
N ASN A 218 -5.99 7.33 -3.08
CA ASN A 218 -6.55 5.98 -3.16
C ASN A 218 -5.51 4.98 -3.69
N ALA A 219 -5.76 3.70 -3.47
CA ALA A 219 -4.97 2.63 -4.06
C ALA A 219 -5.03 2.67 -5.59
N GLY A 220 -3.86 2.61 -6.22
CA GLY A 220 -3.67 2.36 -7.64
C GLY A 220 -2.85 1.08 -7.86
N VAL A 221 -2.63 0.75 -9.12
CA VAL A 221 -1.78 -0.36 -9.54
C VAL A 221 -0.63 0.15 -10.39
N CYS A 222 0.56 -0.41 -10.22
CA CYS A 222 1.68 -0.15 -11.10
C CYS A 222 1.55 -1.01 -12.36
N LEU A 223 1.71 -0.36 -13.51
CA LEU A 223 1.72 -1.00 -14.82
C LEU A 223 2.97 -0.59 -15.57
N ASP A 224 3.59 -1.55 -16.24
CA ASP A 224 4.80 -1.36 -17.03
C ASP A 224 4.64 -0.21 -18.03
N ALA A 225 5.56 0.75 -17.93
CA ALA A 225 5.49 1.99 -18.68
C ALA A 225 6.00 1.79 -20.11
N CYS A 226 5.34 2.43 -21.07
CA CYS A 226 5.72 2.32 -22.47
C CYS A 226 5.66 3.66 -23.20
N THR A 227 6.42 3.77 -24.29
CA THR A 227 6.32 4.88 -25.25
C THR A 227 5.92 4.39 -26.64
N THR A 228 6.23 3.12 -26.93
CA THR A 228 5.91 2.39 -28.16
C THR A 228 5.58 0.94 -27.82
N ASP A 229 4.97 0.21 -28.77
CA ASP A 229 4.67 -1.20 -28.57
C ASP A 229 5.93 -2.06 -28.33
N ALA A 230 7.09 -1.65 -28.87
CA ALA A 230 8.33 -2.40 -28.67
C ALA A 230 8.82 -2.42 -27.22
N ASP A 231 8.30 -1.53 -26.37
CA ASP A 231 8.58 -1.52 -24.94
C ASP A 231 7.76 -2.61 -24.22
N CYS A 232 6.72 -3.15 -24.87
CA CYS A 232 5.83 -4.17 -24.31
C CYS A 232 6.15 -5.58 -24.81
N ARG A 233 5.58 -6.59 -24.13
CA ARG A 233 5.60 -8.01 -24.53
C ARG A 233 4.70 -8.28 -25.76
N VAL A 234 5.01 -7.68 -26.91
CA VAL A 234 4.22 -7.80 -28.15
C VAL A 234 4.06 -9.24 -28.64
N GLY A 235 5.07 -10.08 -28.42
CA GLY A 235 5.00 -11.51 -28.77
C GLY A 235 3.96 -12.28 -27.95
N GLU A 236 3.52 -11.71 -26.83
CA GLU A 236 2.50 -12.26 -25.92
C GLU A 236 1.18 -11.47 -26.00
N GLY A 237 1.08 -10.49 -26.92
CA GLY A 237 -0.14 -9.72 -27.15
C GLY A 237 -0.28 -8.44 -26.33
N TYR A 238 0.81 -7.92 -25.73
CA TYR A 238 0.80 -6.65 -25.01
C TYR A 238 1.21 -5.50 -25.92
N TYR A 239 0.47 -4.38 -25.87
CA TYR A 239 0.70 -3.20 -26.68
C TYR A 239 0.65 -1.94 -25.83
N CYS A 240 1.28 -0.88 -26.34
CA CYS A 240 1.42 0.35 -25.60
C CYS A 240 0.16 1.21 -25.69
N ARG A 241 -0.62 1.26 -24.60
CA ARG A 241 -1.83 2.07 -24.53
C ARG A 241 -1.51 3.47 -24.00
N ARG A 242 -1.42 4.42 -24.93
CA ARG A 242 -1.18 5.85 -24.63
C ARG A 242 -2.42 6.73 -24.71
N SER A 243 -3.53 6.18 -25.20
CA SER A 243 -4.76 6.92 -25.45
C SER A 243 -5.89 6.41 -24.56
N VAL A 244 -6.60 7.36 -23.95
CA VAL A 244 -7.78 7.10 -23.11
C VAL A 244 -8.96 7.85 -23.69
N GLU A 245 -10.08 7.16 -23.87
CA GLU A 245 -11.36 7.78 -24.22
C GLU A 245 -11.96 8.41 -22.97
N LEU A 246 -12.31 9.69 -23.07
CA LEU A 246 -12.86 10.49 -21.97
C LEU A 246 -14.39 10.38 -21.97
N THR A 247 -15.02 10.71 -20.83
CA THR A 247 -16.49 10.73 -20.73
C THR A 247 -17.14 11.73 -21.69
N SER A 248 -16.41 12.73 -22.19
CA SER A 248 -16.87 13.65 -23.23
C SER A 248 -16.98 13.01 -24.62
N GLY A 249 -16.41 11.82 -24.82
CA GLY A 249 -16.21 11.18 -26.13
C GLY A 249 -14.93 11.62 -26.85
N ASP A 250 -14.15 12.52 -26.26
CA ASP A 250 -12.83 12.90 -26.78
C ASP A 250 -11.77 11.86 -26.40
N THR A 251 -10.69 11.78 -27.17
CA THR A 251 -9.51 10.97 -26.81
C THR A 251 -8.42 11.89 -26.27
N LYS A 252 -7.84 11.54 -25.11
CA LYS A 252 -6.57 12.12 -24.64
C LYS A 252 -5.43 11.16 -24.91
N THR A 253 -4.34 11.65 -25.51
CA THR A 253 -3.12 10.90 -25.74
C THR A 253 -1.98 11.46 -24.89
N PHE A 254 -1.31 10.58 -24.15
CA PHE A 254 -0.19 10.90 -23.26
C PHE A 254 1.17 10.64 -23.93
N THR A 255 2.25 11.23 -23.41
CA THR A 255 3.62 11.03 -23.93
C THR A 255 4.18 9.65 -23.64
N ASN A 256 3.77 9.03 -22.53
CA ASN A 256 3.95 7.62 -22.17
C ASN A 256 2.58 6.92 -22.10
N GLY A 257 2.56 5.63 -21.83
CA GLY A 257 1.39 4.79 -21.68
C GLY A 257 1.68 3.60 -20.79
N VAL A 258 0.77 2.64 -20.81
CA VAL A 258 0.89 1.38 -20.07
C VAL A 258 0.85 0.18 -21.03
N CYS A 259 1.64 -0.85 -20.76
CA CYS A 259 1.55 -2.10 -21.49
C CYS A 259 0.27 -2.85 -21.11
N TRP A 260 -0.63 -3.03 -22.08
CA TRP A 260 -1.95 -3.61 -21.88
C TRP A 260 -2.20 -4.74 -22.89
N PRO A 261 -2.88 -5.84 -22.53
CA PRO A 261 -3.25 -6.87 -23.51
C PRO A 261 -4.15 -6.30 -24.60
N SER A 262 -3.93 -6.66 -25.87
CA SER A 262 -4.89 -6.34 -26.93
C SER A 262 -6.20 -7.06 -26.69
N GLU A 263 -7.33 -6.34 -26.78
CA GLU A 263 -8.67 -6.93 -26.84
C GLU A 263 -8.85 -7.85 -28.06
#